data_AF-A0A3B8VMJ8-F1
#
_entry.id   AF-A0A3B8VMJ8-F1
#
_cell.length_a   1.000
_cell.length_b   1.000
_cell.length_c   1.000
_cell.angle_alpha   90.00
_cell.angle_beta   90.00
_cell.angle_gamma   90.00
#
_symmetry.space_group_name_H-M   'P 1'
#
loop_
_entity.id
_entity.type
_entity.pdbx_description
1 polymer ?
#
loop_
_entity_poly.entity_id
_entity_poly.type
_entity_poly.pdbx_seq_one_letter_code
_entity_poly.pdbx_strand_id
1 'polypeptide(L)' 'QVRRLLEFLPSNNMESPPAQPNGDPKDRADVELATIVPENPNQPYNMLDVLHRVVDNADFMQVHEEFARNMIVGFA' A
#
# COMPACT_ATOMS: atom_id res chain seq x y z
N GLN A 1 -1.54 10.20 -13.94
CA GLN A 1 -1.06 10.14 -12.53
C GLN A 1 -1.74 11.18 -11.65
N VAL A 2 -1.81 12.47 -12.01
CA VAL A 2 -2.49 13.50 -11.19
C VAL A 2 -3.97 13.19 -10.92
N ARG A 3 -4.74 12.78 -11.93
CA ARG A 3 -6.14 12.38 -11.75
C ARG A 3 -6.30 11.26 -10.70
N ARG A 4 -5.40 10.27 -10.74
CA ARG A 4 -5.38 9.15 -9.80
C ARG A 4 -5.06 9.61 -8.38
N LEU A 5 -4.10 10.53 -8.21
CA LEU A 5 -3.82 11.13 -6.90
C LEU A 5 -5.06 11.79 -6.28
N LEU A 6 -5.82 12.52 -7.10
CA LEU A 6 -7.04 13.19 -6.64
C LEU A 6 -8.15 12.21 -6.22
N GLU A 7 -8.13 10.96 -6.70
CA GLU A 7 -9.09 9.93 -6.26
C GLU A 7 -8.85 9.49 -4.80
N PHE A 8 -7.63 9.69 -4.27
CA PHE A 8 -7.28 9.39 -2.88
C PHE A 8 -7.47 10.58 -1.91
N LEU A 9 -7.58 11.80 -2.41
CA LEU A 9 -7.57 13.02 -1.58
C LEU A 9 -8.97 13.59 -1.38
N PRO A 10 -9.29 14.10 -0.17
CA PRO A 10 -10.53 14.84 0.04
C PRO A 10 -10.50 16.18 -0.69
N SER A 11 -11.68 16.74 -0.98
CA SER A 11 -11.79 18.04 -1.65
C SER A 11 -11.21 19.19 -0.80
N ASN A 12 -11.22 19.03 0.52
CA ASN A 12 -10.72 20.00 1.49
C ASN A 12 -10.39 19.31 2.83
N ASN A 13 -9.82 20.07 3.78
CA ASN A 13 -9.35 19.56 5.07
C ASN A 13 -10.45 19.26 6.10
N MET A 14 -11.72 19.57 5.80
CA MET A 14 -12.87 19.28 6.67
C MET A 14 -13.63 18.02 6.25
N GLU A 15 -13.30 17.44 5.10
CA GLU A 15 -13.96 16.26 4.54
C GLU A 15 -13.13 14.99 4.79
N SER A 16 -13.82 13.84 4.81
CA SER A 16 -13.17 12.53 4.81
C SER A 16 -12.68 12.18 3.40
N PRO A 17 -11.65 11.33 3.26
CA PRO A 17 -11.21 10.84 1.96
C PRO A 17 -12.35 10.17 1.17
N PRO A 18 -12.34 10.23 -0.17
CA PRO A 18 -13.36 9.58 -0.99
C PRO A 18 -13.39 8.08 -0.75
N ALA A 19 -14.56 7.53 -0.41
CA ALA A 19 -14.75 6.08 -0.36
C ALA A 19 -15.06 5.54 -1.76
N GLN A 20 -14.40 4.45 -2.15
CA GLN A 20 -14.69 3.74 -3.39
C GLN A 20 -15.35 2.39 -3.08
N PRO A 21 -16.26 1.89 -3.93
CA PRO A 21 -16.73 0.52 -3.84
C PRO A 21 -15.55 -0.42 -3.91
N ASN A 22 -15.35 -1.22 -2.85
CA ASN A 22 -14.31 -2.23 -2.78
C ASN A 22 -14.94 -3.61 -2.66
N GLY A 23 -14.46 -4.56 -3.47
CA GLY A 23 -14.85 -5.97 -3.44
C GLY A 23 -13.87 -6.86 -2.67
N ASP A 24 -12.76 -6.31 -2.18
CA ASP A 24 -11.77 -7.05 -1.39
C ASP A 24 -12.34 -7.39 -0.01
N PRO A 25 -12.37 -8.68 0.39
CA PRO A 25 -12.87 -9.07 1.71
C PRO A 25 -12.05 -8.46 2.84
N LYS A 26 -12.72 -7.76 3.76
CA LYS A 26 -12.10 -7.17 4.96
C LYS A 26 -11.38 -8.17 5.88
N ASP A 27 -11.73 -9.45 5.78
CA ASP A 27 -11.21 -10.58 6.55
C ASP A 27 -10.25 -11.46 5.74
N ARG A 28 -9.80 -10.97 4.57
CA ARG A 28 -8.80 -11.66 3.75
C ARG A 28 -7.54 -11.92 4.58
N ALA A 29 -7.22 -13.20 4.76
CA ALA A 29 -5.96 -13.65 5.30
C ALA A 29 -5.05 -14.11 4.16
N ASP A 30 -3.77 -13.71 4.22
CA ASP A 30 -2.76 -14.15 3.28
C ASP A 30 -1.67 -14.93 4.03
N VAL A 31 -1.61 -16.24 3.79
CA VAL A 31 -0.69 -17.16 4.47
C VAL A 31 0.77 -16.84 4.15
N GLU A 32 1.04 -16.27 2.97
CA GLU A 32 2.40 -15.91 2.54
C GLU A 32 3.02 -14.82 3.43
N LEU A 33 2.20 -13.98 4.08
CA LEU A 33 2.68 -12.98 5.04
C LEU A 33 3.34 -13.62 6.27
N ALA A 34 3.03 -14.88 6.59
CA ALA A 34 3.67 -15.60 7.70
C ALA A 34 5.12 -16.01 7.38
N THR A 35 5.49 -16.07 6.10
CA THR A 35 6.79 -16.58 5.63
C THR A 35 7.63 -15.52 4.91
N ILE A 36 7.10 -14.30 4.73
CA ILE A 36 7.77 -13.23 3.98
C ILE A 36 9.02 -12.67 4.68
N VAL A 37 9.04 -12.71 6.01
CA VAL A 37 10.19 -12.28 6.81
C VAL A 37 11.19 -13.43 6.89
N PRO A 38 12.42 -13.28 6.38
CA PRO A 38 13.42 -14.33 6.45
C PRO A 38 13.79 -14.67 7.90
N GLU A 39 14.09 -15.95 8.18
CA GLU A 39 14.59 -16.37 9.49
C GLU A 39 15.96 -15.75 9.83
N ASN A 40 16.77 -15.48 8.81
CA ASN A 40 18.06 -14.81 8.96
C ASN A 40 17.84 -13.30 9.12
N PRO A 41 18.19 -12.70 10.28
CA PRO A 41 17.96 -11.27 10.54
C PRO A 41 18.79 -10.34 9.65
N ASN A 42 19.84 -10.83 9.00
CA ASN A 42 20.67 -10.06 8.07
C ASN A 42 20.19 -10.16 6.62
N GLN A 43 19.18 -10.99 6.34
CA GLN A 43 18.63 -11.14 5.00
C GLN A 43 17.49 -10.15 4.79
N PRO A 44 17.58 -9.25 3.80
CA PRO A 44 16.50 -8.32 3.50
C PRO A 44 15.34 -9.04 2.80
N TYR A 45 14.17 -8.40 2.82
CA TYR A 45 13.01 -8.76 2.03
C TYR A 45 12.41 -7.50 1.41
N ASN A 46 11.52 -7.68 0.43
CA ASN A 46 10.88 -6.56 -0.26
C ASN A 46 9.61 -6.13 0.47
N MET A 47 9.62 -4.93 1.06
CA MET A 47 8.45 -4.36 1.73
C MET A 47 7.27 -4.09 0.79
N LEU A 48 7.51 -3.93 -0.52
CA LEU A 48 6.43 -3.79 -1.51
C LEU A 48 5.60 -5.07 -1.60
N ASP A 49 6.22 -6.25 -1.44
CA ASP A 49 5.51 -7.53 -1.47
C ASP A 49 4.54 -7.65 -0.29
N VAL A 50 4.91 -7.10 0.88
CA VAL A 50 4.00 -7.00 2.03
C VAL A 50 2.87 -6.02 1.73
N LEU A 51 3.19 -4.82 1.23
CA LEU A 51 2.21 -3.78 0.95
C LEU A 51 1.14 -4.25 -0.04
N HIS A 52 1.52 -4.81 -1.19
CA HIS A 52 0.58 -5.30 -2.21
C HIS A 52 -0.34 -6.41 -1.70
N ARG A 53 0.05 -7.15 -0.66
CA ARG A 53 -0.80 -8.16 -0.04
C ARG A 53 -1.77 -7.58 0.98
N VAL A 54 -1.47 -6.43 1.57
CA VAL A 54 -2.30 -5.81 2.61
C VAL A 54 -3.31 -4.82 2.02
N VAL A 55 -2.92 -4.07 1.00
CA VAL A 55 -3.76 -3.04 0.40
C VAL A 55 -4.87 -3.63 -0.48
N ASP A 56 -5.95 -2.88 -0.61
CA ASP A 56 -7.13 -3.25 -1.39
C ASP A 56 -6.74 -3.52 -2.86
N ASN A 57 -7.06 -4.71 -3.36
CA ASN A 57 -6.78 -5.12 -4.75
C ASN A 57 -5.31 -4.98 -5.19
N ALA A 58 -4.37 -4.98 -4.23
CA ALA A 58 -2.95 -4.72 -4.46
C ALA A 58 -2.64 -3.33 -5.07
N ASP A 59 -3.59 -2.39 -5.05
CA ASP A 59 -3.42 -1.07 -5.66
C ASP A 59 -2.70 -0.10 -4.71
N PHE A 60 -1.46 0.26 -5.07
CA PHE A 60 -0.66 1.21 -4.31
C PHE A 60 -0.06 2.26 -5.23
N MET A 61 -0.32 3.53 -4.94
CA MET A 61 0.27 4.68 -5.62
C MET A 61 1.47 5.20 -4.82
N GLN A 62 2.66 4.71 -5.16
CA GLN A 62 3.90 5.16 -4.53
C GLN A 62 4.22 6.61 -4.88
N VAL A 63 4.68 7.36 -3.87
CA VAL A 63 5.16 8.73 -3.98
C VAL A 63 6.67 8.72 -3.73
N HIS A 64 7.42 9.57 -4.45
CA HIS A 64 8.88 9.61 -4.36
C HIS A 64 9.58 8.26 -4.66
N GLU A 65 9.03 7.44 -5.56
CA GLU A 65 9.53 6.08 -5.87
C GLU A 65 11.04 6.00 -6.18
N GLU A 66 11.60 7.03 -6.83
CA GLU A 66 13.00 7.10 -7.22
C GLU A 66 13.87 7.95 -6.28
N PHE A 67 13.31 8.43 -5.16
CA PHE A 67 14.01 9.26 -4.18
C PHE A 67 13.97 8.62 -2.79
N ALA A 68 15.14 8.48 -2.15
CA ALA A 68 15.27 7.91 -0.81
C ALA A 68 14.56 6.54 -0.65
N ARG A 69 14.88 5.60 -1.53
CA ARG A 69 14.23 4.27 -1.64
C ARG A 69 14.38 3.36 -0.42
N ASN A 70 15.11 3.80 0.61
CA ASN A 70 15.17 3.15 1.91
C ASN A 70 13.88 3.36 2.74
N MET A 71 12.99 4.26 2.33
CA MET A 71 11.62 4.37 2.84
C MET A 71 10.60 4.37 1.70
N ILE A 72 9.45 3.75 1.95
CA ILE A 72 8.34 3.68 1.00
C ILE A 72 7.19 4.52 1.54
N VAL A 73 6.65 5.42 0.73
CA VAL A 73 5.49 6.26 1.04
C VAL A 73 4.53 6.26 -0.15
N GLY A 74 3.23 6.36 0.11
CA GLY A 74 2.23 6.34 -0.96
C GLY A 74 0.80 6.25 -0.43
N PHE A 75 -0.15 6.14 -1.35
CA PHE A 75 -1.57 6.00 -1.09
C PHE A 75 -2.07 4.63 -1.54
N ALA A 76 -3.08 4.10 -0.86
CA ALA A 76 -3.83 2.89 -1.19
C ALA A 76 -5.25 3.05 -0.67
#